data_AF-A0A9E2SAS2-F1
#
_entry.id   AF-A0A9E2SAS2-F1
#
_cell.length_a   1.000
_cell.length_b   1.000
_cell.length_c   1.000
_cell.angle_alpha   90.00
_cell.angle_beta   90.00
_cell.angle_gamma   90.00
#
_symmetry.space_group_name_H-M   'P 1'
#
loop_
_entity.id
_entity.type
_entity.pdbx_description
1 polymer ?
#
loop_
_entity_poly.entity_id
_entity_poly.type
_entity_poly.pdbx_seq_one_letter_code
_entity_poly.pdbx_strand_id
1 'polypeptide(L)'
;MFSFFKKKIKEETNLSGLQCDMHSHLLPGIDDGAATLDNSMGLIKGLSELGYSKLITTPHVYWDIYKNTPDTVKAPFTLVEEAIKQEKIPVTIHVGAEYYLDDHVDDLLQNKEPLLTLHKNYMLFEFSFVNKPMSWQDKIFNLQMSDYQPVLAHPERYSYFRSNMKIFEEIRSTGCLLQVNLLSLTGYYGKTAQEIATYLVDHNMVSFLGTDMHHDRHLETLRGGGPVIMPVVKKLLDAGALLNPEFTG
;
A
#
# COMPACT_ATOMS: atom_id res chain seq x y z
N MET A 1 22.86 14.62 -43.33
CA MET A 1 22.71 15.33 -42.04
C MET A 1 22.33 14.27 -41.02
N PHE A 2 23.26 13.85 -40.18
CA PHE A 2 23.07 12.73 -39.25
C PHE A 2 22.14 13.18 -38.11
N SER A 3 20.96 12.55 -37.99
CA SER A 3 20.07 12.75 -36.85
C SER A 3 20.53 11.85 -35.71
N PHE A 4 21.19 12.45 -34.71
CA PHE A 4 21.50 11.79 -33.45
C PHE A 4 20.24 11.74 -32.60
N PHE A 5 19.49 10.64 -32.70
CA PHE A 5 18.52 10.28 -31.67
C PHE A 5 19.31 9.91 -30.41
N LYS A 6 19.50 10.90 -29.51
CA LYS A 6 19.88 10.62 -28.12
C LYS A 6 18.77 9.75 -27.54
N LYS A 7 19.02 8.45 -27.43
CA LYS A 7 18.23 7.54 -26.60
C LYS A 7 18.28 8.15 -25.19
N LYS A 8 17.18 8.77 -24.73
CA LYS A 8 17.05 9.19 -23.34
C LYS A 8 17.32 7.92 -22.53
N ILE A 9 18.39 7.92 -21.75
CA ILE A 9 18.59 6.91 -20.73
C ILE A 9 17.34 7.03 -19.85
N LYS A 10 16.44 6.04 -19.92
CA LYS A 10 15.38 5.93 -18.92
C LYS A 10 16.14 5.72 -17.62
N GLU A 11 16.08 6.69 -16.71
CA GLU A 11 16.45 6.41 -15.32
C GLU A 11 15.57 5.23 -14.90
N GLU A 12 16.20 4.10 -14.60
CA GLU A 12 15.50 2.91 -14.13
C GLU A 12 14.84 3.24 -12.79
N THR A 13 13.58 2.86 -12.63
CA THR A 13 12.88 3.00 -11.35
C THR A 13 13.61 2.15 -10.31
N ASN A 14 14.15 2.77 -9.26
CA ASN A 14 14.83 2.10 -8.17
C ASN A 14 14.26 2.57 -6.83
N LEU A 15 13.46 1.72 -6.21
CA LEU A 15 12.72 1.95 -4.96
C LEU A 15 13.45 1.38 -3.74
N SER A 16 14.72 0.99 -3.85
CA SER A 16 15.50 0.45 -2.73
C SER A 16 15.58 1.37 -1.51
N GLY A 17 15.47 2.69 -1.71
CA GLY A 17 15.38 3.66 -0.61
C GLY A 17 14.16 3.47 0.31
N LEU A 18 13.07 2.88 -0.20
CA LEU A 18 11.90 2.54 0.61
C LEU A 18 12.10 1.28 1.44
N GLN A 19 12.96 0.36 0.95
CA GLN A 19 13.27 -0.96 1.50
C GLN A 19 12.08 -1.93 1.58
N CYS A 20 10.97 -1.49 2.18
CA CYS A 20 9.74 -2.26 2.35
C CYS A 20 8.61 -1.72 1.47
N ASP A 21 8.01 -2.59 0.67
CA ASP A 21 6.67 -2.37 0.16
C ASP A 21 5.68 -2.87 1.21
N MET A 22 4.80 -1.99 1.69
CA MET A 22 3.92 -2.30 2.82
C MET A 22 2.47 -2.51 2.42
N HIS A 23 2.13 -2.39 1.14
CA HIS A 23 0.78 -2.56 0.63
C HIS A 23 0.82 -3.22 -0.75
N SER A 24 0.43 -4.50 -0.81
CA SER A 24 0.39 -5.29 -2.06
C SER A 24 -0.48 -6.56 -1.92
N HIS A 25 -1.06 -7.03 -3.02
CA HIS A 25 -1.98 -8.17 -3.08
C HIS A 25 -1.34 -9.33 -3.84
N LEU A 26 -0.42 -10.01 -3.15
CA LEU A 26 0.52 -10.98 -3.72
C LEU A 26 0.18 -12.43 -3.36
N LEU A 27 -0.86 -12.65 -2.55
CA LEU A 27 -1.28 -14.00 -2.17
C LEU A 27 -2.28 -14.55 -3.20
N PRO A 28 -2.04 -15.77 -3.73
CA PRO A 28 -2.81 -16.26 -4.86
C PRO A 28 -4.24 -16.65 -4.50
N GLY A 29 -5.21 -16.08 -5.21
CA GLY A 29 -6.60 -16.56 -5.25
C GLY A 29 -7.42 -16.27 -3.99
N ILE A 30 -7.03 -15.27 -3.19
CA ILE A 30 -7.75 -14.89 -1.96
C ILE A 30 -8.39 -13.50 -2.00
N ASP A 31 -8.04 -12.69 -2.98
CA ASP A 31 -8.68 -11.41 -3.29
C ASP A 31 -8.60 -11.11 -4.80
N ASP A 32 -8.70 -9.84 -5.19
CA ASP A 32 -8.58 -9.36 -6.58
C ASP A 32 -7.13 -9.12 -7.04
N GLY A 33 -6.13 -9.48 -6.23
CA GLY A 33 -4.72 -9.45 -6.59
C GLY A 33 -4.29 -10.62 -7.47
N ALA A 34 -3.17 -11.25 -7.10
CA ALA A 34 -2.64 -12.38 -7.83
C ALA A 34 -3.63 -13.56 -7.91
N ALA A 35 -3.94 -14.03 -9.11
CA ALA A 35 -4.86 -15.16 -9.28
C ALA A 35 -4.20 -16.53 -9.04
N THR A 36 -2.89 -16.64 -9.31
CA THR A 36 -2.13 -17.90 -9.23
C THR A 36 -0.76 -17.66 -8.60
N LEU A 37 -0.10 -18.76 -8.19
CA LEU A 37 1.28 -18.70 -7.69
C LEU A 37 2.22 -18.09 -8.73
N ASP A 38 2.07 -18.45 -10.02
CA ASP A 38 2.91 -17.90 -11.09
C ASP A 38 2.74 -16.38 -11.21
N ASN A 39 1.51 -15.86 -11.10
CA ASN A 39 1.27 -14.42 -11.06
C ASN A 39 1.95 -13.78 -9.84
N SER A 40 1.78 -14.38 -8.67
CA SER A 40 2.39 -13.91 -7.42
C SER A 40 3.90 -13.78 -7.55
N MET A 41 4.56 -14.84 -8.04
CA MET A 41 6.00 -14.89 -8.23
C MET A 41 6.51 -13.92 -9.29
N GLY A 42 5.73 -13.68 -10.35
CA GLY A 42 6.04 -12.64 -11.35
C GLY A 42 6.08 -11.24 -10.74
N LEU A 43 5.07 -10.89 -9.93
CA LEU A 43 5.00 -9.61 -9.24
C LEU A 43 6.11 -9.46 -8.20
N ILE A 44 6.35 -10.48 -7.38
CA ILE A 44 7.39 -10.49 -6.34
C ILE A 44 8.79 -10.31 -6.95
N LYS A 45 9.11 -11.01 -8.03
CA LYS A 45 10.38 -10.82 -8.76
C LYS A 45 10.49 -9.39 -9.28
N GLY A 46 9.43 -8.86 -9.87
CA GLY A 46 9.40 -7.49 -10.34
C GLY A 46 9.62 -6.45 -9.25
N LEU A 47 9.01 -6.62 -8.08
CA LEU A 47 9.23 -5.75 -6.92
C LEU A 47 10.66 -5.87 -6.38
N SER A 48 11.21 -7.09 -6.35
CA SER A 48 12.62 -7.32 -5.98
C SER A 48 13.59 -6.61 -6.95
N GLU A 49 13.35 -6.70 -8.26
CA GLU A 49 14.14 -6.01 -9.30
C GLU A 49 14.06 -4.48 -9.18
N LEU A 50 12.93 -3.96 -8.72
CA LEU A 50 12.77 -2.53 -8.41
C LEU A 50 13.50 -2.12 -7.12
N GLY A 51 14.08 -3.06 -6.38
CA GLY A 51 14.96 -2.79 -5.24
C GLY A 51 14.33 -3.01 -3.87
N TYR A 52 13.08 -3.49 -3.78
CA TYR A 52 12.50 -3.87 -2.49
C TYR A 52 13.22 -5.10 -1.92
N SER A 53 13.49 -5.07 -0.61
CA SER A 53 14.09 -6.18 0.14
C SER A 53 13.09 -6.85 1.10
N LYS A 54 11.99 -6.16 1.41
CA LYS A 54 10.89 -6.68 2.24
C LYS A 54 9.55 -6.35 1.58
N LEU A 55 8.63 -7.31 1.63
CA LEU A 55 7.26 -7.17 1.17
C LEU A 55 6.32 -7.51 2.32
N ILE A 56 5.35 -6.65 2.60
CA ILE A 56 4.19 -6.99 3.42
C ILE A 56 3.01 -7.03 2.46
N THR A 57 2.47 -8.22 2.24
CA THR A 57 1.25 -8.39 1.44
C THR A 57 0.04 -8.22 2.34
N THR A 58 -0.95 -7.48 1.86
CA THR A 58 -2.10 -6.96 2.61
C THR A 58 -3.38 -7.36 1.89
N PRO A 59 -3.68 -8.66 1.79
CA PRO A 59 -4.90 -9.08 1.13
C PRO A 59 -6.13 -8.45 1.78
N HIS A 60 -7.17 -8.22 0.98
CA HIS A 60 -8.38 -7.58 1.49
C HIS A 60 -9.05 -8.42 2.59
N VAL A 61 -9.42 -7.75 3.67
CA VAL A 61 -10.44 -8.20 4.61
C VAL A 61 -11.64 -7.28 4.43
N TYR A 62 -12.55 -7.72 3.56
CA TYR A 62 -13.81 -7.05 3.30
C TYR A 62 -14.90 -8.10 3.44
N TRP A 63 -15.57 -8.14 4.58
CA TRP A 63 -16.29 -9.35 5.04
C TRP A 63 -17.39 -9.84 4.09
N ASP A 64 -18.00 -8.94 3.32
CA ASP A 64 -19.03 -9.30 2.34
C ASP A 64 -18.47 -9.87 1.02
N ILE A 65 -17.18 -9.67 0.74
CA ILE A 65 -16.53 -10.02 -0.54
C ILE A 65 -15.33 -10.97 -0.32
N TYR A 66 -14.37 -10.56 0.50
CA TYR A 66 -13.12 -11.26 0.80
C TYR A 66 -13.03 -11.58 2.29
N LYS A 67 -13.44 -12.80 2.66
CA LYS A 67 -13.48 -13.29 4.06
C LYS A 67 -12.13 -13.81 4.53
N ASN A 68 -11.08 -13.03 4.32
CA ASN A 68 -9.75 -13.40 4.76
C ASN A 68 -9.63 -13.27 6.27
N THR A 69 -8.99 -14.26 6.91
CA THR A 69 -8.70 -14.30 8.34
C THR A 69 -7.25 -14.72 8.55
N PRO A 70 -6.69 -14.58 9.77
CA PRO A 70 -5.36 -15.11 10.08
C PRO A 70 -5.19 -16.59 9.73
N ASP A 71 -6.27 -17.38 9.71
CA ASP A 71 -6.22 -18.80 9.35
C ASP A 71 -6.28 -19.03 7.83
N THR A 72 -7.15 -18.32 7.11
CA THR A 72 -7.32 -18.55 5.67
C THR A 72 -6.10 -18.10 4.86
N VAL A 73 -5.36 -17.09 5.34
CA VAL A 73 -4.17 -16.59 4.65
C VAL A 73 -2.94 -17.49 4.82
N LYS A 74 -2.91 -18.40 5.81
CA LYS A 74 -1.74 -19.24 6.12
C LYS A 74 -1.29 -20.09 4.94
N ALA A 75 -2.23 -20.79 4.30
CA ALA A 75 -1.92 -21.69 3.19
C ALA A 75 -1.35 -20.95 1.96
N PRO A 76 -2.01 -19.92 1.40
CA PRO A 76 -1.45 -19.16 0.28
C PRO A 76 -0.16 -18.42 0.64
N PHE A 77 -0.04 -17.91 1.87
CA PHE A 77 1.22 -17.32 2.36
C PHE A 77 2.36 -18.33 2.36
N THR A 78 2.14 -19.53 2.93
CA THR A 78 3.16 -20.59 2.98
C THR A 78 3.60 -20.99 1.57
N LEU A 79 2.64 -21.12 0.65
CA LEU A 79 2.92 -21.45 -0.75
C LEU A 79 3.85 -20.42 -1.40
N VAL A 80 3.58 -19.13 -1.21
CA VAL A 80 4.40 -18.03 -1.76
C VAL A 80 5.77 -17.98 -1.06
N GLU A 81 5.80 -18.11 0.27
CA GLU A 81 7.04 -18.06 1.05
C GLU A 81 8.01 -19.20 0.66
N GLU A 82 7.49 -20.42 0.46
CA GLU A 82 8.27 -21.56 -0.03
C GLU A 82 8.80 -21.33 -1.45
N ALA A 83 7.98 -20.77 -2.35
CA ALA A 83 8.39 -20.46 -3.72
C ALA A 83 9.51 -19.39 -3.75
N ILE A 84 9.41 -18.33 -2.93
CA ILE A 84 10.48 -17.33 -2.75
C ILE A 84 11.79 -17.99 -2.32
N LYS A 85 11.74 -18.89 -1.34
CA LYS A 85 12.91 -19.63 -0.85
C LYS A 85 13.51 -20.55 -1.92
N GLN A 86 12.67 -21.29 -2.64
CA GLN A 86 13.10 -22.20 -3.71
C GLN A 86 13.78 -21.46 -4.86
N GLU A 87 13.22 -20.33 -5.27
CA GLU A 87 13.74 -19.48 -6.34
C GLU A 87 14.87 -18.54 -5.90
N LYS A 88 15.17 -18.48 -4.60
CA LYS A 88 16.21 -17.64 -4.00
C LYS A 88 16.05 -16.16 -4.34
N ILE A 89 14.80 -15.67 -4.35
CA ILE A 89 14.52 -14.25 -4.57
C ILE A 89 15.00 -13.49 -3.32
N PRO A 90 15.77 -12.39 -3.45
CA PRO A 90 16.39 -11.71 -2.33
C PRO A 90 15.40 -10.77 -1.61
N VAL A 91 14.23 -11.29 -1.23
CA VAL A 91 13.20 -10.57 -0.46
C VAL A 91 12.70 -11.41 0.70
N THR A 92 12.31 -10.77 1.78
CA THR A 92 11.47 -11.38 2.83
C THR A 92 10.02 -10.99 2.59
N ILE A 93 9.09 -11.90 2.91
CA ILE A 93 7.66 -11.64 2.81
C ILE A 93 6.98 -11.83 4.17
N HIS A 94 6.05 -10.93 4.49
CA HIS A 94 5.16 -11.01 5.65
C HIS A 94 3.72 -10.78 5.19
N VAL A 95 2.77 -11.23 6.02
CA VAL A 95 1.33 -11.01 5.79
C VAL A 95 0.79 -10.01 6.80
N GLY A 96 0.21 -8.93 6.29
CA GLY A 96 -0.72 -8.06 7.00
C GLY A 96 -2.12 -8.25 6.39
N ALA A 97 -2.96 -7.22 6.46
CA ALA A 97 -4.22 -7.17 5.74
C ALA A 97 -4.59 -5.72 5.44
N GLU A 98 -5.34 -5.50 4.37
CA GLU A 98 -6.07 -4.25 4.15
C GLU A 98 -7.51 -4.45 4.61
N TYR A 99 -7.86 -3.85 5.74
CA TYR A 99 -9.21 -3.98 6.30
C TYR A 99 -10.15 -2.92 5.71
N TYR A 100 -11.24 -3.36 5.10
CA TYR A 100 -12.37 -2.48 4.85
C TYR A 100 -13.06 -2.18 6.18
N LEU A 101 -13.13 -0.91 6.60
CA LEU A 101 -13.54 -0.54 7.96
C LEU A 101 -15.06 -0.56 8.15
N ASP A 102 -15.64 -1.77 8.11
CA ASP A 102 -17.06 -2.09 8.28
C ASP A 102 -17.43 -2.49 9.72
N ASP A 103 -18.64 -3.02 9.90
CA ASP A 103 -19.15 -3.51 11.19
C ASP A 103 -18.44 -4.80 11.63
N HIS A 104 -17.88 -5.59 10.70
CA HIS A 104 -17.13 -6.78 11.04
C HIS A 104 -15.84 -6.42 11.79
N VAL A 105 -15.13 -5.37 11.36
CA VAL A 105 -13.97 -4.88 12.11
C VAL A 105 -14.39 -4.39 13.49
N ASP A 106 -15.53 -3.70 13.62
CA ASP A 106 -16.04 -3.25 14.93
C ASP A 106 -16.29 -4.46 15.86
N ASP A 107 -16.87 -5.55 15.35
CA ASP A 107 -17.08 -6.81 16.10
C ASP A 107 -15.75 -7.46 16.52
N LEU A 108 -14.74 -7.49 15.64
CA LEU A 108 -13.41 -8.04 15.97
C LEU A 108 -12.76 -7.25 17.11
N LEU A 109 -12.83 -5.91 17.06
CA LEU A 109 -12.29 -5.04 18.11
C LEU A 109 -13.02 -5.24 19.44
N GLN A 110 -14.36 -5.30 19.42
CA GLN A 110 -15.16 -5.53 20.62
C GLN A 110 -14.84 -6.87 21.29
N ASN A 111 -14.63 -7.92 20.49
CA ASN A 111 -14.29 -9.25 20.98
C ASN A 111 -12.80 -9.45 21.28
N LYS A 112 -11.96 -8.42 21.04
CA LYS A 112 -10.50 -8.45 21.20
C LYS A 112 -9.84 -9.54 20.36
N GLU A 113 -10.38 -9.79 19.18
CA GLU A 113 -9.78 -10.70 18.21
C GLU A 113 -8.52 -10.05 17.62
N PRO A 114 -7.41 -10.80 17.48
CA PRO A 114 -6.18 -10.25 16.94
C PRO A 114 -6.33 -9.97 15.43
N LEU A 115 -5.94 -8.76 15.01
CA LEU A 115 -5.91 -8.35 13.61
C LEU A 115 -4.54 -8.62 12.97
N LEU A 116 -4.51 -8.82 11.65
CA LEU A 116 -3.27 -8.88 10.88
C LEU A 116 -2.73 -7.47 10.68
N THR A 117 -1.53 -7.19 11.17
CA THR A 117 -0.92 -5.86 11.12
C THR A 117 0.28 -5.83 10.17
N LEU A 118 0.66 -4.64 9.74
CA LEU A 118 1.80 -4.41 8.87
C LEU A 118 3.12 -4.66 9.60
N HIS A 119 3.23 -4.08 10.78
CA HIS A 119 4.37 -4.16 11.68
C HIS A 119 3.89 -3.80 13.07
N LYS A 120 4.15 -4.64 14.09
CA LYS A 120 3.66 -4.45 15.47
C LYS A 120 2.14 -4.21 15.50
N ASN A 121 1.71 -2.99 15.78
CA ASN A 121 0.31 -2.61 15.91
C ASN A 121 -0.18 -1.70 14.75
N TYR A 122 0.59 -1.53 13.67
CA TYR A 122 0.19 -0.71 12.53
C TYR A 122 -0.86 -1.45 11.71
N MET A 123 -2.08 -0.92 11.69
CA MET A 123 -3.23 -1.54 11.03
C MET A 123 -3.61 -0.74 9.79
N LEU A 124 -3.55 -1.39 8.63
CA LEU A 124 -3.93 -0.80 7.34
C LEU A 124 -5.43 -0.97 7.14
N PHE A 125 -6.11 0.12 6.83
CA PHE A 125 -7.53 0.08 6.53
C PHE A 125 -7.90 1.02 5.40
N GLU A 126 -9.06 0.76 4.82
CA GLU A 126 -9.69 1.60 3.81
C GLU A 126 -11.17 1.86 4.13
N PHE A 127 -11.71 2.85 3.44
CA PHE A 127 -13.14 3.17 3.40
C PHE A 127 -13.71 2.91 2.01
N SER A 128 -15.05 3.01 1.90
CA SER A 128 -15.71 3.07 0.60
C SER A 128 -15.12 4.17 -0.29
N PHE A 129 -14.83 3.83 -1.55
CA PHE A 129 -14.50 4.81 -2.58
C PHE A 129 -15.69 5.70 -2.98
N VAL A 130 -16.92 5.36 -2.58
CA VAL A 130 -18.12 6.10 -2.95
C VAL A 130 -18.40 7.24 -1.97
N ASN A 131 -18.37 6.95 -0.66
CA ASN A 131 -18.67 7.94 0.38
C ASN A 131 -17.82 7.72 1.63
N LYS A 132 -17.40 8.82 2.27
CA LYS A 132 -16.81 8.76 3.60
C LYS A 132 -17.85 8.28 4.62
N PRO A 133 -17.53 7.33 5.52
CA PRO A 133 -18.40 7.02 6.64
C PRO A 133 -18.71 8.26 7.48
N MET A 134 -19.94 8.37 8.00
CA MET A 134 -20.30 9.45 8.91
C MET A 134 -19.52 9.34 10.23
N SER A 135 -19.30 8.11 10.72
CA SER A 135 -18.62 7.76 11.96
C SER A 135 -17.11 7.50 11.83
N TRP A 136 -16.46 8.06 10.81
CA TRP A 136 -15.04 7.79 10.55
C TRP A 136 -14.13 8.15 11.75
N GLN A 137 -14.43 9.22 12.50
CA GLN A 137 -13.68 9.57 13.71
C GLN A 137 -13.81 8.50 14.78
N ASP A 138 -15.03 8.02 15.04
CA ASP A 138 -15.29 6.99 16.06
C ASP A 138 -14.57 5.68 15.69
N LYS A 139 -14.57 5.32 14.41
CA LYS A 139 -13.86 4.13 13.94
C LYS A 139 -12.35 4.23 14.14
N ILE A 140 -11.72 5.37 13.84
CA ILE A 140 -10.30 5.60 14.13
C ILE A 140 -10.02 5.56 15.63
N PHE A 141 -10.87 6.20 16.44
CA PHE A 141 -10.76 6.20 17.90
C PHE A 141 -10.84 4.79 18.48
N ASN A 142 -11.75 3.95 17.99
CA ASN A 142 -11.90 2.57 18.45
C ASN A 142 -10.66 1.70 18.14
N LEU A 143 -10.03 1.90 16.98
CA LEU A 143 -8.76 1.24 16.64
C LEU A 143 -7.67 1.62 17.66
N GLN A 144 -7.57 2.91 17.98
CA GLN A 144 -6.57 3.42 18.93
C GLN A 144 -6.83 2.95 20.36
N MET A 145 -8.09 2.91 20.80
CA MET A 145 -8.48 2.35 22.11
C MET A 145 -8.20 0.84 22.22
N SER A 146 -8.04 0.17 21.07
CA SER A 146 -7.66 -1.24 20.98
C SER A 146 -6.15 -1.42 20.72
N ASP A 147 -5.35 -0.39 21.03
CA ASP A 147 -3.88 -0.35 20.90
C ASP A 147 -3.34 -0.45 19.46
N TYR A 148 -4.17 -0.24 18.42
CA TYR A 148 -3.71 -0.19 17.03
C TYR A 148 -3.30 1.23 16.61
N GLN A 149 -2.25 1.33 15.80
CA GLN A 149 -1.86 2.55 15.09
C GLN A 149 -2.54 2.55 13.71
N PRO A 150 -3.57 3.39 13.49
CA PRO A 150 -4.33 3.42 12.25
C PRO A 150 -3.49 3.99 11.09
N VAL A 151 -3.50 3.27 9.96
CA VAL A 151 -2.91 3.68 8.68
C VAL A 151 -4.00 3.66 7.60
N LEU A 152 -4.39 4.82 7.10
CA LEU A 152 -5.37 4.93 6.03
C LEU A 152 -4.70 4.66 4.68
N ALA A 153 -5.17 3.61 4.00
CA ALA A 153 -4.76 3.23 2.66
C ALA A 153 -5.24 4.25 1.63
N HIS A 154 -4.36 4.54 0.66
CA HIS A 154 -4.61 5.33 -0.56
C HIS A 154 -5.67 6.44 -0.45
N PRO A 155 -5.57 7.37 0.52
CA PRO A 155 -6.60 8.39 0.73
C PRO A 155 -6.77 9.34 -0.45
N GLU A 156 -5.79 9.39 -1.36
CA GLU A 156 -5.88 10.10 -2.62
C GLU A 156 -6.89 9.52 -3.60
N ARG A 157 -7.29 8.25 -3.45
CA ARG A 157 -8.28 7.60 -4.32
C ARG A 157 -9.71 7.93 -3.93
N TYR A 158 -9.94 8.55 -2.78
CA TYR A 158 -11.26 9.02 -2.34
C TYR A 158 -11.64 10.33 -3.02
N SER A 159 -12.25 10.22 -4.21
CA SER A 159 -12.59 11.37 -5.06
C SER A 159 -13.47 12.42 -4.37
N TYR A 160 -14.30 12.00 -3.40
CA TYR A 160 -15.16 12.90 -2.61
C TYR A 160 -14.38 13.84 -1.68
N PHE A 161 -13.09 13.58 -1.40
CA PHE A 161 -12.23 14.51 -0.64
C PHE A 161 -11.68 15.65 -1.48
N ARG A 162 -11.77 15.57 -2.81
CA ARG A 162 -11.30 16.64 -3.70
C ARG A 162 -11.94 17.99 -3.39
N SER A 163 -13.23 18.02 -3.03
CA SER A 163 -13.97 19.24 -2.71
C SER A 163 -13.59 19.86 -1.37
N ASN A 164 -12.96 19.09 -0.47
CA ASN A 164 -12.49 19.56 0.83
C ASN A 164 -11.19 18.84 1.24
N MET A 165 -10.05 19.28 0.72
CA MET A 165 -8.75 18.69 1.03
C MET A 165 -8.30 18.90 2.49
N LYS A 166 -8.93 19.80 3.26
CA LYS A 166 -8.61 19.99 4.69
C LYS A 166 -8.92 18.76 5.54
N ILE A 167 -9.78 17.87 5.06
CA ILE A 167 -10.09 16.59 5.72
C ILE A 167 -8.84 15.76 6.01
N PHE A 168 -7.77 15.87 5.21
CA PHE A 168 -6.54 15.15 5.46
C PHE A 168 -5.78 15.67 6.69
N GLU A 169 -5.89 16.97 6.98
CA GLU A 169 -5.39 17.56 8.23
C GLU A 169 -6.20 17.06 9.42
N GLU A 170 -7.52 17.01 9.28
CA GLU A 170 -8.43 16.47 10.30
C GLU A 170 -8.11 15.01 10.60
N ILE A 171 -7.98 14.15 9.58
CA ILE A 171 -7.60 12.74 9.74
C ILE A 171 -6.24 12.64 10.44
N ARG A 172 -5.21 13.37 9.98
CA ARG A 172 -3.89 13.33 10.62
C ARG A 172 -3.89 13.84 12.05
N SER A 173 -4.74 14.82 12.38
CA SER A 173 -4.84 15.36 13.74
C SER A 173 -5.34 14.34 14.76
N THR A 174 -6.01 13.27 14.31
CA THR A 174 -6.38 12.13 15.16
C THR A 174 -5.19 11.22 15.49
N GLY A 175 -4.04 11.40 14.84
CA GLY A 175 -2.90 10.49 14.90
C GLY A 175 -2.91 9.39 13.83
N CYS A 176 -3.89 9.39 12.92
CA CYS A 176 -3.92 8.47 11.78
C CYS A 176 -2.83 8.81 10.75
N LEU A 177 -2.11 7.78 10.31
CA LEU A 177 -1.05 7.88 9.31
C LEU A 177 -1.64 7.67 7.91
N LEU A 178 -1.04 8.29 6.89
CA LEU A 178 -1.53 8.22 5.52
C LEU A 178 -0.54 7.46 4.63
N GLN A 179 -1.04 6.47 3.90
CA GLN A 179 -0.30 5.73 2.89
C GLN A 179 -0.76 6.15 1.49
N VAL A 180 0.13 6.68 0.65
CA VAL A 180 -0.19 7.07 -0.74
C VAL A 180 0.30 6.01 -1.72
N ASN A 181 -0.48 5.69 -2.75
CA ASN A 181 -0.05 4.77 -3.80
C ASN A 181 0.92 5.45 -4.76
N LEU A 182 2.03 4.77 -5.07
CA LEU A 182 3.03 5.27 -6.01
C LEU A 182 2.44 5.53 -7.40
N LEU A 183 1.52 4.67 -7.85
CA LEU A 183 0.90 4.82 -9.17
C LEU A 183 -0.06 6.01 -9.27
N SER A 184 -0.63 6.48 -8.15
CA SER A 184 -1.46 7.69 -8.13
C SER A 184 -0.69 8.92 -8.61
N LEU A 185 0.60 9.01 -8.31
CA LEU A 185 1.48 10.10 -8.76
C LEU A 185 1.63 10.16 -10.28
N THR A 186 1.48 9.01 -10.97
CA THR A 186 1.59 8.91 -12.43
C THR A 186 0.28 9.20 -13.17
N GLY A 187 -0.83 9.38 -12.43
CA GLY A 187 -2.17 9.54 -13.00
C GLY A 187 -2.86 8.24 -13.37
N TYR A 188 -2.32 7.08 -12.96
CA TYR A 188 -2.87 5.76 -13.27
C TYR A 188 -4.34 5.61 -12.84
N TYR A 189 -4.69 6.08 -11.63
CA TYR A 189 -6.06 6.07 -11.09
C TYR A 189 -6.88 7.32 -11.47
N GLY A 190 -6.43 8.09 -12.47
CA GLY A 190 -7.10 9.29 -12.97
C GLY A 190 -6.61 10.59 -12.32
N LYS A 191 -7.05 11.70 -12.93
CA LYS A 191 -6.55 13.05 -12.62
C LYS A 191 -6.84 13.48 -11.18
N THR A 192 -8.02 13.16 -10.65
CA THR A 192 -8.38 13.50 -9.27
C THR A 192 -7.44 12.85 -8.26
N ALA A 193 -7.13 11.55 -8.43
CA ALA A 193 -6.22 10.86 -7.53
C ALA A 193 -4.81 11.45 -7.60
N GLN A 194 -4.34 11.81 -8.79
CA GLN A 194 -3.06 12.49 -8.96
C GLN A 194 -3.01 13.88 -8.30
N GLU A 195 -4.07 14.68 -8.45
CA GLU A 195 -4.21 15.99 -7.82
C GLU A 195 -4.13 15.87 -6.29
N ILE A 196 -4.86 14.91 -5.70
CA ILE A 196 -4.85 14.68 -4.26
C ILE A 196 -3.50 14.12 -3.79
N ALA A 197 -2.91 13.15 -4.50
CA ALA A 197 -1.61 12.58 -4.16
C ALA A 197 -0.53 13.68 -4.10
N THR A 198 -0.52 14.56 -5.10
CA THR A 198 0.40 15.70 -5.17
C THR A 198 0.17 16.66 -4.00
N TYR A 199 -1.09 16.96 -3.68
CA TYR A 199 -1.44 17.78 -2.52
C TYR A 199 -0.88 17.21 -1.22
N LEU A 200 -1.07 15.91 -0.96
CA LEU A 200 -0.59 15.23 0.24
C LEU A 200 0.95 15.28 0.34
N VAL A 201 1.64 15.06 -0.78
CA VAL A 201 3.11 15.15 -0.87
C VAL A 201 3.61 16.57 -0.61
N ASP A 202 2.98 17.58 -1.20
CA ASP A 202 3.42 18.97 -1.09
C ASP A 202 3.19 19.57 0.29
N HIS A 203 2.21 19.05 1.03
CA HIS A 203 1.92 19.46 2.40
C HIS A 203 2.55 18.54 3.47
N ASN A 204 3.49 17.67 3.08
CA ASN A 204 4.18 16.73 3.99
C ASN A 204 3.22 15.85 4.80
N MET A 205 2.11 15.43 4.18
CA MET A 205 1.06 14.64 4.81
C MET A 205 1.24 13.12 4.65
N VAL A 206 2.23 12.68 3.89
CA VAL A 206 2.47 11.25 3.60
C VAL A 206 3.36 10.62 4.67
N SER A 207 2.94 9.47 5.20
CA SER A 207 3.73 8.65 6.14
C SER A 207 4.27 7.37 5.51
N PHE A 208 3.57 6.84 4.51
CA PHE A 208 3.98 5.66 3.77
C PHE A 208 3.75 5.83 2.28
N LEU A 209 4.57 5.17 1.48
CA LEU A 209 4.31 4.92 0.07
C LEU A 209 4.09 3.43 -0.14
N GLY A 210 2.99 3.06 -0.79
CA GLY A 210 2.62 1.68 -1.09
C GLY A 210 2.53 1.46 -2.60
N THR A 211 2.74 0.22 -3.04
CA THR A 211 2.54 -0.10 -4.45
C THR A 211 1.08 -0.36 -4.79
N ASP A 212 0.31 -0.93 -3.85
CA ASP A 212 -1.04 -1.45 -4.09
C ASP A 212 -1.02 -2.42 -5.30
N MET A 213 0.01 -3.26 -5.33
CA MET A 213 0.32 -4.14 -6.45
C MET A 213 -0.69 -5.29 -6.54
N HIS A 214 -1.39 -5.38 -7.67
CA HIS A 214 -2.40 -6.42 -7.91
C HIS A 214 -2.07 -7.30 -9.12
N HIS A 215 -1.53 -6.71 -10.19
CA HIS A 215 -1.38 -7.38 -11.47
C HIS A 215 -0.25 -6.79 -12.32
N ASP A 216 0.17 -7.47 -13.38
CA ASP A 216 1.35 -7.11 -14.19
C ASP A 216 1.32 -5.68 -14.75
N ARG A 217 0.14 -5.17 -15.11
CA ARG A 217 0.01 -3.78 -15.58
C ARG A 217 0.39 -2.73 -14.52
N HIS A 218 0.19 -3.01 -13.22
CA HIS A 218 0.68 -2.13 -12.15
C HIS A 218 2.21 -2.13 -12.15
N LEU A 219 2.82 -3.33 -12.22
CA LEU A 219 4.27 -3.48 -12.26
C LEU A 219 4.91 -2.81 -13.48
N GLU A 220 4.33 -2.97 -14.68
CA GLU A 220 4.79 -2.30 -15.90
C GLU A 220 4.71 -0.78 -15.79
N THR A 221 3.61 -0.26 -15.24
CA THR A 221 3.44 1.17 -15.01
C THR A 221 4.47 1.68 -14.00
N LEU A 222 4.72 0.94 -12.92
CA LEU A 222 5.70 1.29 -11.88
C LEU A 222 7.13 1.33 -12.46
N ARG A 223 7.51 0.33 -13.27
CA ARG A 223 8.78 0.29 -14.01
C ARG A 223 8.92 1.48 -14.98
N GLY A 224 7.83 1.92 -15.60
CA GLY A 224 7.82 3.07 -16.50
C GLY A 224 7.74 4.44 -15.81
N GLY A 225 7.28 4.47 -14.55
CA GLY A 225 6.93 5.68 -13.81
C GLY A 225 8.09 6.41 -13.13
N GLY A 226 9.32 5.87 -13.21
CA GLY A 226 10.51 6.39 -12.54
C GLY A 226 10.70 7.91 -12.63
N PRO A 227 10.61 8.54 -13.82
CA PRO A 227 10.77 9.99 -13.98
C PRO A 227 9.78 10.85 -13.18
N VAL A 228 8.63 10.30 -12.79
CA VAL A 228 7.60 10.99 -11.98
C VAL A 228 7.70 10.58 -10.51
N ILE A 229 7.89 9.28 -10.25
CA ILE A 229 7.86 8.70 -8.91
C ILE A 229 9.14 9.01 -8.13
N MET A 230 10.31 8.87 -8.75
CA MET A 230 11.60 8.96 -8.05
C MET A 230 11.87 10.34 -7.41
N PRO A 231 11.54 11.48 -8.05
CA PRO A 231 11.68 12.79 -7.41
C PRO A 231 10.85 12.91 -6.11
N VAL A 232 9.64 12.34 -6.10
CA VAL A 232 8.75 12.35 -4.93
C VAL A 232 9.29 11.44 -3.83
N VAL A 233 9.68 10.20 -4.17
CA VAL A 233 10.27 9.25 -3.22
C VAL A 233 11.51 9.88 -2.56
N LYS A 234 12.40 10.46 -3.36
CA LYS A 234 13.60 11.12 -2.85
C LYS A 234 13.26 12.29 -1.93
N LYS A 235 12.35 13.18 -2.34
CA LYS A 235 11.89 14.32 -1.51
C LYS A 235 11.40 13.87 -0.14
N LEU A 236 10.58 12.82 -0.08
CA LEU A 236 9.99 12.34 1.17
C LEU A 236 10.99 11.58 2.04
N LEU A 237 11.92 10.83 1.45
CA LEU A 237 13.04 10.19 2.18
C LEU A 237 14.00 11.24 2.76
N ASP A 238 14.41 12.23 1.96
CA ASP A 238 15.31 13.32 2.39
C ASP A 238 14.68 14.15 3.52
N ALA A 239 13.34 14.27 3.54
CA ALA A 239 12.59 14.93 4.61
C ALA A 239 12.40 14.07 5.87
N GLY A 240 12.75 12.78 5.85
CA GLY A 240 12.50 11.85 6.95
C GLY A 240 11.01 11.58 7.19
N ALA A 241 10.16 11.80 6.18
CA ALA A 241 8.70 11.69 6.32
C ALA A 241 8.19 10.25 6.23
N LEU A 242 8.95 9.36 5.59
CA LEU A 242 8.53 7.98 5.33
C LEU A 242 8.96 7.01 6.43
N LEU A 243 8.00 6.22 6.87
CA LEU A 243 8.19 5.15 7.85
C LEU A 243 8.41 3.78 7.19
N ASN A 244 8.33 3.67 5.85
CA ASN A 244 8.58 2.42 5.11
C ASN A 244 9.86 1.68 5.58
N PRO A 245 11.03 2.34 5.73
CA PRO A 245 12.25 1.66 6.13
C PRO A 245 12.19 1.05 7.53
N GLU A 246 11.38 1.60 8.44
CA GLU A 246 11.26 1.13 9.82
C GLU A 246 10.63 -0.26 9.91
N PHE A 247 9.91 -0.70 8.87
CA PHE A 247 9.28 -2.01 8.83
C PHE A 247 10.25 -3.14 8.52
N THR A 248 11.53 -2.86 8.28
CA THR A 248 12.56 -3.87 7.99
C THR A 248 13.17 -4.53 9.22
N GLY A 249 13.00 -3.92 10.40
CA GLY A 249 13.45 -4.45 11.69
C GLY A 249 12.55 -5.49 12.32
#